data_AF-M0LE26-F1
#
_entry.id   AF-M0LE26-F1
#
_cell.length_a   1.000
_cell.length_b   1.000
_cell.length_c   1.000
_cell.angle_alpha   90.00
_cell.angle_beta   90.00
_cell.angle_gamma   90.00
#
_symmetry.space_group_name_H-M   'P 1'
#
loop_
_entity.id
_entity.type
_entity.pdbx_description
1 polymer ?
#
loop_
_entity_poly.entity_id
_entity_poly.type
_entity_poly.pdbx_seq_one_letter_code
_entity_poly.pdbx_strand_id
1 'polypeptide(L)'
;MSQPEPTQPDASADDSTQQTDIVRDRQTLEAEMEVLREENRRLRDSYAHAKRATFRRTAVGFFAVGGLSLIAAFLFPALQTIFVAFAGTGVFAGIVTFYLTPERFVSASVSDTVFDTLADVEQHLVSELELQTETVYVPTASRPETNARLFVPQHVEYAVPDPEQLEELFVTSGAEAEQGISLPPTGGRLYTEFERTLSGELDDDPHSLATQLTAALSEQFELVDDTTIEINDENRTASIAINNPAFGDIHQLDHPVVSLLAVGFATSLDRPVTVDTRNDDRFNGVVTVSWDTLEQPSAESTGVTARERETTPTPENS
;
A
#
# COMPACT_ATOMS: atom_id res chain seq x y z
N MET A 1 -29.92 72.23 36.18
CA MET A 1 -30.88 71.11 36.14
C MET A 1 -30.83 70.55 34.72
N SER A 2 -29.77 69.82 34.37
CA SER A 2 -29.60 68.37 34.51
C SER A 2 -30.41 67.60 33.46
N GLN A 3 -29.79 67.39 32.29
CA GLN A 3 -30.21 66.37 31.31
C GLN A 3 -29.75 65.00 31.82
N PRO A 4 -30.54 63.92 31.63
CA PRO A 4 -30.08 62.58 31.89
C PRO A 4 -29.26 62.05 30.70
N GLU A 5 -28.14 61.45 31.04
CA GLU A 5 -27.23 60.69 30.18
C GLU A 5 -27.92 59.39 29.73
N PRO A 6 -27.81 58.95 28.45
CA PRO A 6 -28.35 57.67 28.04
C PRO A 6 -27.37 56.56 28.44
N THR A 7 -27.83 55.66 29.31
CA THR A 7 -27.14 54.41 29.67
C THR A 7 -26.94 53.54 28.43
N GLN A 8 -25.68 53.31 28.05
CA GLN A 8 -25.28 52.32 27.06
C GLN A 8 -25.66 50.91 27.58
N PRO A 9 -26.30 50.05 26.78
CA PRO A 9 -26.56 48.68 27.17
C PRO A 9 -25.26 47.85 27.09
N ASP A 10 -24.97 47.11 28.16
CA ASP A 10 -23.85 46.17 28.29
C ASP A 10 -23.88 45.12 27.16
N ALA A 11 -23.04 45.31 26.15
CA ALA A 11 -22.87 44.38 25.02
C ALA A 11 -21.96 43.17 25.35
N SER A 12 -21.68 42.89 26.63
CA SER A 12 -20.74 41.85 27.04
C SER A 12 -21.40 40.58 27.59
N ALA A 13 -22.72 40.56 27.76
CA ALA A 13 -23.45 39.41 28.32
C ALA A 13 -23.98 38.42 27.27
N ASP A 14 -24.15 38.84 26.02
CA ASP A 14 -24.78 38.01 24.97
C ASP A 14 -23.79 37.06 24.27
N ASP A 15 -22.53 37.49 24.12
CA ASP A 15 -21.46 36.71 23.47
C ASP A 15 -20.98 35.53 24.35
N SER A 16 -20.96 35.74 25.66
CA SER A 16 -20.61 34.69 26.63
C SER A 16 -21.65 33.55 26.66
N THR A 17 -22.91 33.86 26.37
CA THR A 17 -24.01 32.89 26.43
C THR A 17 -24.05 32.02 25.16
N GLN A 18 -23.88 32.63 23.99
CA GLN A 18 -23.76 31.89 22.71
C GLN A 18 -22.52 31.00 22.64
N GLN A 19 -21.38 31.49 23.14
CA GLN A 19 -20.15 30.68 23.14
C GLN A 19 -20.24 29.48 24.09
N THR A 20 -20.97 29.61 25.20
CA THR A 20 -21.21 28.50 26.14
C THR A 20 -22.13 27.43 25.55
N ASP A 21 -23.16 27.83 24.80
CA ASP A 21 -24.08 26.88 24.15
C ASP A 21 -23.42 26.10 23.00
N ILE A 22 -22.58 26.75 22.18
CA ILE A 22 -21.84 26.06 21.10
C ILE A 22 -20.82 25.05 21.64
N VAL A 23 -20.12 25.39 22.74
CA VAL A 23 -19.17 24.48 23.39
C VAL A 23 -19.90 23.29 24.00
N ARG A 24 -21.07 23.51 24.59
CA ARG A 24 -21.91 22.43 25.15
C ARG A 24 -22.44 21.48 24.08
N ASP A 25 -22.85 22.01 22.94
CA ASP A 25 -23.36 21.22 21.81
C ASP A 25 -22.25 20.38 21.18
N ARG A 26 -21.04 20.96 21.02
CA ARG A 26 -19.85 20.24 20.54
C ARG A 26 -19.42 19.13 21.49
N GLN A 27 -19.40 19.36 22.80
CA GLN A 27 -19.09 18.32 23.79
C GLN A 27 -20.11 17.18 23.79
N THR A 28 -21.39 17.49 23.53
CA THR A 28 -22.46 16.49 23.46
C THR A 28 -22.32 15.62 22.22
N LEU A 29 -22.01 16.23 21.07
CA LEU A 29 -21.72 15.54 19.80
C LEU A 29 -20.46 14.67 19.88
N GLU A 30 -19.40 15.16 20.52
CA GLU A 30 -18.17 14.38 20.73
C GLU A 30 -18.42 13.15 21.60
N ALA A 31 -19.21 13.29 22.67
CA ALA A 31 -19.62 12.17 23.52
C ALA A 31 -20.50 11.14 22.79
N GLU A 32 -21.43 11.60 21.94
CA GLU A 32 -22.27 10.71 21.13
C GLU A 32 -21.46 9.97 20.06
N MET A 33 -20.50 10.63 19.41
CA MET A 33 -19.58 9.98 18.48
C MET A 33 -18.68 8.95 19.18
N GLU A 34 -18.23 9.21 20.40
CA GLU A 34 -17.41 8.26 21.16
C GLU A 34 -18.22 7.02 21.55
N VAL A 35 -19.47 7.20 21.99
CA VAL A 35 -20.40 6.10 22.27
C VAL A 35 -20.70 5.27 21.00
N LEU A 36 -20.95 5.92 19.86
CA LEU A 36 -21.20 5.23 18.59
C LEU A 36 -19.98 4.48 18.07
N ARG A 37 -18.76 5.03 18.22
CA ARG A 37 -17.51 4.34 17.85
C ARG A 37 -17.27 3.12 18.74
N GLU A 38 -17.56 3.23 20.02
CA GLU A 38 -17.42 2.11 20.97
C GLU A 38 -18.48 1.02 20.71
N GLU A 39 -19.70 1.41 20.32
CA GLU A 39 -20.75 0.46 19.92
C GLU A 39 -20.41 -0.22 18.59
N ASN A 40 -19.85 0.49 17.61
CA ASN A 40 -19.38 -0.08 16.35
C ASN A 40 -18.21 -1.05 16.57
N ARG A 41 -17.25 -0.69 17.44
CA ARG A 41 -16.13 -1.56 17.84
C ARG A 41 -16.65 -2.83 18.52
N ARG A 42 -17.60 -2.71 19.46
CA ARG A 42 -18.24 -3.85 20.13
C ARG A 42 -19.03 -4.74 19.16
N LEU A 43 -19.76 -4.17 18.21
CA LEU A 43 -20.45 -4.92 17.15
C LEU A 43 -19.48 -5.67 16.24
N ARG A 44 -18.35 -5.05 15.89
CA ARG A 44 -17.29 -5.68 15.08
C ARG A 44 -16.59 -6.82 15.82
N ASP A 45 -16.27 -6.64 17.10
CA ASP A 45 -15.64 -7.67 17.94
C ASP A 45 -16.57 -8.88 18.15
N SER A 46 -17.86 -8.64 18.31
CA SER A 46 -18.86 -9.71 18.43
C SER A 46 -19.10 -10.46 17.11
N TYR A 47 -18.92 -9.80 15.96
CA TYR A 47 -18.98 -10.45 14.65
C TYR A 47 -17.75 -11.32 14.33
N ALA A 48 -16.56 -10.92 14.75
CA ALA A 48 -15.32 -11.67 14.49
C ALA A 48 -15.26 -13.00 15.27
N HIS A 49 -15.72 -13.02 16.52
CA HIS A 49 -15.68 -14.23 17.35
C HIS A 49 -16.76 -15.27 17.00
N ALA A 50 -17.92 -14.86 16.48
CA ALA A 50 -19.01 -15.77 16.14
C ALA A 50 -18.73 -16.63 14.89
N LYS A 51 -17.94 -16.13 13.93
CA LYS A 51 -17.72 -16.82 12.64
C LYS A 51 -16.77 -18.02 12.75
N ARG A 52 -15.71 -17.93 13.55
CA ARG A 52 -14.66 -18.99 13.65
C ARG A 52 -15.17 -20.29 14.27
N ALA A 53 -16.08 -20.19 15.26
CA ALA A 53 -16.73 -21.36 15.85
C ALA A 53 -17.76 -22.00 14.90
N THR A 54 -18.39 -21.19 14.04
CA THR A 54 -19.43 -21.65 13.12
C THR A 54 -18.86 -22.55 12.04
N PHE A 55 -17.73 -22.20 11.42
CA PHE A 55 -17.14 -23.01 10.33
C PHE A 55 -16.57 -24.36 10.79
N ARG A 56 -15.86 -24.41 11.93
CA ARG A 56 -15.41 -25.70 12.50
C ARG A 56 -16.58 -26.58 12.91
N ARG A 57 -17.68 -26.00 13.39
CA ARG A 57 -18.93 -26.74 13.68
C ARG A 57 -19.59 -27.23 12.40
N THR A 58 -19.58 -26.47 11.31
CA THR A 58 -20.08 -26.89 10.01
C THR A 58 -19.26 -28.06 9.43
N ALA A 59 -17.92 -27.98 9.49
CA ALA A 59 -17.05 -29.07 9.07
C ALA A 59 -17.30 -30.36 9.88
N VAL A 60 -17.38 -30.25 11.22
CA VAL A 60 -17.74 -31.38 12.10
C VAL A 60 -19.14 -31.91 11.78
N GLY A 61 -20.10 -31.03 11.47
CA GLY A 61 -21.43 -31.39 11.04
C GLY A 61 -21.43 -32.24 9.76
N PHE A 62 -20.66 -31.83 8.75
CA PHE A 62 -20.52 -32.61 7.51
C PHE A 62 -19.86 -33.98 7.73
N PHE A 63 -18.82 -34.05 8.57
CA PHE A 63 -18.23 -35.34 8.95
C PHE A 63 -19.21 -36.23 9.72
N ALA A 64 -20.01 -35.65 10.62
CA ALA A 64 -21.03 -36.38 11.36
C ALA A 64 -22.11 -36.94 10.43
N VAL A 65 -22.63 -36.12 9.51
CA VAL A 65 -23.61 -36.55 8.49
C VAL A 65 -23.03 -37.64 7.60
N GLY A 66 -21.77 -37.50 7.18
CA GLY A 66 -21.07 -38.49 6.38
C GLY A 66 -20.94 -39.84 7.11
N GLY A 67 -20.50 -39.81 8.38
CA GLY A 67 -20.39 -40.99 9.23
C GLY A 67 -21.73 -41.66 9.53
N LEU A 68 -22.76 -40.88 9.86
CA LEU A 68 -24.14 -41.37 10.06
C LEU A 68 -24.68 -42.05 8.81
N SER A 69 -24.42 -41.46 7.64
CA SER A 69 -24.82 -42.06 6.35
C SER A 69 -24.12 -43.41 6.12
N LEU A 70 -22.85 -43.53 6.49
CA LEU A 70 -22.10 -44.77 6.36
C LEU A 70 -22.64 -45.87 7.29
N ILE A 71 -23.05 -45.52 8.51
CA ILE A 71 -23.74 -46.42 9.44
C ILE A 71 -25.11 -46.86 8.87
N ALA A 72 -25.88 -45.93 8.31
CA ALA A 72 -27.17 -46.22 7.68
C ALA A 72 -27.02 -47.15 6.46
N ALA A 73 -25.95 -47.00 5.67
CA ALA A 73 -25.66 -47.88 4.54
C ALA A 73 -25.53 -49.36 4.96
N PHE A 74 -24.97 -49.62 6.14
CA PHE A 74 -24.82 -50.98 6.69
C PHE A 74 -26.14 -51.55 7.23
N LEU A 75 -26.96 -50.72 7.89
CA LEU A 75 -28.25 -51.12 8.46
C LEU A 75 -29.34 -51.32 7.40
N PHE A 76 -29.24 -50.62 6.26
CA PHE A 76 -30.25 -50.63 5.19
C PHE A 76 -29.64 -51.02 3.83
N PRO A 77 -29.39 -52.32 3.57
CA PRO A 77 -28.75 -52.79 2.34
C PRO A 77 -29.48 -52.39 1.05
N ALA A 78 -30.82 -52.28 1.09
CA ALA A 78 -31.63 -51.87 -0.06
C ALA A 78 -31.34 -50.43 -0.54
N LEU A 79 -30.80 -49.57 0.33
CA LEU A 79 -30.48 -48.17 0.04
C LEU A 79 -28.97 -47.89 0.11
N GLN A 80 -28.14 -48.93 0.15
CA GLN A 80 -26.70 -48.83 0.39
C GLN A 80 -26.02 -47.86 -0.56
N THR A 81 -26.31 -47.92 -1.87
CA THR A 81 -25.71 -47.04 -2.88
C THR A 81 -25.96 -45.56 -2.60
N ILE A 82 -27.17 -45.20 -2.15
CA ILE A 82 -27.55 -43.82 -1.85
C ILE A 82 -26.81 -43.34 -0.60
N PHE A 83 -26.81 -44.14 0.46
CA PHE A 83 -26.14 -43.78 1.71
C PHE A 83 -24.62 -43.72 1.60
N VAL A 84 -24.00 -44.59 0.79
CA VAL A 84 -22.56 -44.51 0.48
C VAL A 84 -22.23 -43.22 -0.28
N ALA A 85 -23.08 -42.81 -1.24
CA ALA A 85 -22.90 -41.54 -1.94
C ALA A 85 -22.97 -40.34 -0.97
N PHE A 86 -23.97 -40.29 -0.08
CA PHE A 86 -24.08 -39.25 0.95
C PHE A 86 -22.89 -39.26 1.93
N ALA A 87 -22.39 -40.43 2.29
CA ALA A 87 -21.19 -40.55 3.11
C ALA A 87 -19.98 -39.90 2.44
N GLY A 88 -19.75 -40.23 1.16
CA GLY A 88 -18.69 -39.64 0.35
C GLY A 88 -18.82 -38.11 0.22
N THR A 89 -20.00 -37.61 -0.15
CA THR A 89 -20.26 -36.17 -0.27
C THR A 89 -20.09 -35.43 1.05
N GLY A 90 -20.58 -36.00 2.16
CA GLY A 90 -20.44 -35.40 3.49
C GLY A 90 -18.99 -35.33 3.96
N VAL A 91 -18.22 -36.42 3.79
CA VAL A 91 -16.79 -36.42 4.11
C VAL A 91 -16.03 -35.45 3.22
N PHE A 92 -16.31 -35.43 1.91
CA PHE A 92 -15.68 -34.50 0.98
C PHE A 92 -15.97 -33.04 1.35
N ALA A 93 -17.24 -32.69 1.57
CA ALA A 93 -17.63 -31.35 2.00
C ALA A 93 -17.00 -30.97 3.36
N GLY A 94 -16.87 -31.93 4.28
CA GLY A 94 -16.18 -31.75 5.55
C GLY A 94 -14.69 -31.44 5.37
N ILE A 95 -13.99 -32.19 4.50
CA ILE A 95 -12.58 -31.96 4.17
C ILE A 95 -12.40 -30.59 3.51
N VAL A 96 -13.18 -30.29 2.47
CA VAL A 96 -13.15 -29.00 1.76
C VAL A 96 -13.39 -27.86 2.75
N THR A 97 -14.45 -27.94 3.56
CA THR A 97 -14.74 -26.90 4.57
C THR A 97 -13.61 -26.78 5.59
N PHE A 98 -13.02 -27.89 6.03
CA PHE A 98 -11.95 -27.88 7.01
C PHE A 98 -10.66 -27.25 6.47
N TYR A 99 -10.28 -27.60 5.23
CA TYR A 99 -9.04 -27.14 4.60
C TYR A 99 -9.14 -25.76 3.95
N LEU A 100 -10.31 -25.38 3.42
CA LEU A 100 -10.53 -24.04 2.87
C LEU A 100 -10.92 -23.02 3.95
N THR A 101 -11.15 -23.43 5.21
CA THR A 101 -11.41 -22.45 6.29
C THR A 101 -10.11 -21.68 6.58
N PRO A 102 -10.09 -20.35 6.41
CA PRO A 102 -8.93 -19.53 6.71
C PRO A 102 -8.50 -19.69 8.17
N GLU A 103 -7.20 -19.88 8.42
CA GLU A 103 -6.68 -20.12 9.76
C GLU A 103 -6.83 -18.89 10.67
N ARG A 104 -6.84 -17.67 10.11
CA ARG A 104 -7.01 -16.41 10.83
C ARG A 104 -7.78 -15.41 9.97
N PHE A 105 -8.88 -14.90 10.51
CA PHE A 105 -9.58 -13.74 9.94
C PHE A 105 -9.10 -12.51 10.68
N VAL A 106 -8.40 -11.63 9.98
CA VAL A 106 -8.16 -10.25 10.42
C VAL A 106 -9.21 -9.41 9.70
N SER A 107 -9.93 -8.54 10.42
CA SER A 107 -10.89 -7.66 9.76
C SER A 107 -10.15 -6.62 8.92
N ALA A 108 -10.75 -6.20 7.80
CA ALA A 108 -10.22 -5.14 6.95
C ALA A 108 -9.80 -3.91 7.79
N SER A 109 -10.66 -3.50 8.73
CA SER A 109 -10.37 -2.37 9.62
C SER A 109 -9.09 -2.49 10.45
N VAL A 110 -8.67 -3.71 10.82
CA VAL A 110 -7.43 -3.91 11.57
C VAL A 110 -6.24 -3.82 10.63
N SER A 111 -6.34 -4.40 9.43
CA SER A 111 -5.32 -4.24 8.38
C SER A 111 -5.16 -2.78 7.96
N ASP A 112 -6.28 -2.06 7.77
CA ASP A 112 -6.30 -0.62 7.48
C ASP A 112 -5.60 0.16 8.59
N THR A 113 -5.98 -0.06 9.85
CA THR A 113 -5.37 0.68 10.96
C THR A 113 -3.87 0.44 11.05
N VAL A 114 -3.40 -0.79 10.81
CA VAL A 114 -1.97 -1.11 10.83
C VAL A 114 -1.25 -0.44 9.67
N PHE A 115 -1.84 -0.48 8.47
CA PHE A 115 -1.28 0.15 7.28
C PHE A 115 -1.26 1.67 7.42
N ASP A 116 -2.38 2.31 7.76
CA ASP A 116 -2.47 3.75 8.00
C ASP A 116 -1.45 4.22 9.04
N THR A 117 -1.27 3.45 10.12
CA THR A 117 -0.25 3.79 11.15
C THR A 117 1.17 3.75 10.58
N LEU A 118 1.48 2.79 9.70
CA LEU A 118 2.81 2.70 9.08
C LEU A 118 3.00 3.80 8.05
N ALA A 119 2.00 4.04 7.20
CA ALA A 119 1.98 5.12 6.23
C ALA A 119 2.14 6.49 6.90
N ASP A 120 1.51 6.70 8.07
CA ASP A 120 1.70 7.90 8.87
C ASP A 120 3.17 8.05 9.30
N VAL A 121 3.83 6.98 9.76
CA VAL A 121 5.25 7.04 10.16
C VAL A 121 6.14 7.42 8.96
N GLU A 122 5.88 6.84 7.80
CA GLU A 122 6.63 7.15 6.58
C GLU A 122 6.41 8.59 6.13
N GLN A 123 5.17 9.07 6.17
CA GLN A 123 4.82 10.45 5.86
C GLN A 123 5.49 11.43 6.81
N HIS A 124 5.55 11.11 8.11
CA HIS A 124 6.28 11.92 9.08
C HIS A 124 7.77 11.94 8.74
N LEU A 125 8.36 10.80 8.38
CA LEU A 125 9.78 10.73 8.00
C LEU A 125 10.07 11.56 6.74
N VAL A 126 9.22 11.51 5.72
CA VAL A 126 9.32 12.36 4.52
C VAL A 126 9.24 13.84 4.91
N SER A 127 8.30 14.22 5.77
CA SER A 127 8.12 15.62 6.16
C SER A 127 9.23 16.18 7.05
N GLU A 128 9.72 15.40 8.03
CA GLU A 128 10.75 15.81 8.99
C GLU A 128 12.13 15.91 8.33
N LEU A 129 12.38 15.09 7.31
CA LEU A 129 13.60 15.13 6.51
C LEU A 129 13.50 16.09 5.31
N GLU A 130 12.37 16.80 5.18
CA GLU A 130 12.08 17.75 4.10
C GLU A 130 12.29 17.14 2.70
N LEU A 131 11.91 15.87 2.53
CA LEU A 131 12.04 15.16 1.27
C LEU A 131 10.96 15.56 0.28
N GLN A 132 11.20 15.28 -0.99
CA GLN A 132 10.21 15.45 -2.04
C GLN A 132 9.06 14.44 -1.89
N THR A 133 7.91 14.79 -2.46
CA THR A 133 6.75 13.88 -2.52
C THR A 133 6.85 12.91 -3.70
N GLU A 134 7.64 13.25 -4.72
CA GLU A 134 7.88 12.38 -5.87
C GLU A 134 8.65 11.13 -5.45
N THR A 135 8.15 9.98 -5.87
CA THR A 135 8.74 8.67 -5.58
C THR A 135 9.33 8.04 -6.83
N VAL A 136 10.55 7.52 -6.73
CA VAL A 136 11.25 6.83 -7.82
C VAL A 136 11.44 5.37 -7.44
N TYR A 137 10.93 4.44 -8.26
CA TYR A 137 11.17 3.02 -8.09
C TYR A 137 12.31 2.59 -9.01
N VAL A 138 13.43 2.17 -8.41
CA VAL A 138 14.67 1.84 -9.11
C VAL A 138 14.84 0.32 -9.15
N PRO A 139 14.93 -0.30 -10.33
CA PRO A 139 15.11 -1.74 -10.41
C PRO A 139 16.48 -2.16 -9.89
N THR A 140 16.53 -3.34 -9.28
CA THR A 140 17.76 -3.91 -8.73
C THR A 140 18.05 -5.28 -9.35
N ALA A 141 18.05 -5.36 -10.68
CA ALA A 141 18.21 -6.59 -11.48
C ALA A 141 19.44 -7.45 -11.10
N SER A 142 20.50 -6.82 -10.55
CA SER A 142 21.68 -7.51 -10.03
C SER A 142 21.41 -8.38 -8.79
N ARG A 143 20.19 -8.34 -8.21
CA ARG A 143 19.84 -9.02 -6.95
C ARG A 143 18.47 -9.71 -7.01
N PRO A 144 18.42 -11.05 -7.09
CA PRO A 144 17.16 -11.78 -7.17
C PRO A 144 16.30 -11.72 -5.88
N GLU A 145 16.84 -11.21 -4.77
CA GLU A 145 16.13 -11.10 -3.49
C GLU A 145 15.24 -9.84 -3.41
N THR A 146 15.55 -8.82 -4.23
CA THR A 146 14.91 -7.51 -4.21
C THR A 146 14.72 -7.04 -5.66
N ASN A 147 13.48 -6.90 -6.12
CA ASN A 147 13.20 -6.57 -7.52
C ASN A 147 13.44 -5.09 -7.83
N ALA A 148 13.13 -4.23 -6.86
CA ALA A 148 13.31 -2.78 -6.94
C ALA A 148 13.46 -2.15 -5.55
N ARG A 149 13.92 -0.89 -5.52
CA ARG A 149 14.03 -0.03 -4.33
C ARG A 149 13.20 1.23 -4.54
N LEU A 150 12.49 1.65 -3.50
CA LEU A 150 11.81 2.94 -3.46
C LEU A 150 12.83 4.00 -3.03
N PHE A 151 13.07 5.00 -3.86
CA PHE A 151 13.90 6.15 -3.59
C PHE A 151 13.03 7.39 -3.48
N VAL A 152 13.21 8.15 -2.40
CA VAL A 152 12.55 9.45 -2.21
C VAL A 152 13.65 10.51 -2.13
N PRO A 153 13.78 11.39 -3.15
CA PRO A 153 14.84 12.37 -3.22
C PRO A 153 14.63 13.50 -2.21
N GLN A 154 15.74 14.10 -1.78
CA GLN A 154 15.71 15.30 -0.93
C GLN A 154 15.54 16.57 -1.76
N HIS A 155 16.14 16.62 -2.95
CA HIS A 155 16.19 17.80 -3.81
C HIS A 155 15.19 17.70 -4.97
N VAL A 156 14.69 18.84 -5.44
CA VAL A 156 13.79 18.92 -6.62
C VAL A 156 14.53 18.51 -7.89
N GLU A 157 15.76 19.00 -8.05
CA GLU A 157 16.68 18.56 -9.10
C GLU A 157 17.51 17.41 -8.54
N TYR A 158 17.08 16.17 -8.80
CA TYR A 158 17.73 14.97 -8.28
C TYR A 158 18.33 14.10 -9.38
N ALA A 159 19.31 13.30 -9.00
CA ALA A 159 19.84 12.19 -9.80
C ALA A 159 19.48 10.88 -9.11
N VAL A 160 19.18 9.84 -9.90
CA VAL A 160 18.93 8.50 -9.36
C VAL A 160 20.26 7.89 -8.92
N PRO A 161 20.42 7.50 -7.64
CA PRO A 161 21.65 6.86 -7.16
C PRO A 161 21.91 5.51 -7.82
N ASP A 162 23.16 5.06 -7.77
CA ASP A 162 23.50 3.71 -8.21
C ASP A 162 22.79 2.65 -7.34
N PRO A 163 22.38 1.50 -7.90
CA PRO A 163 21.67 0.46 -7.17
C PRO A 163 22.35 -0.04 -5.88
N GLU A 164 23.69 0.06 -5.81
CA GLU A 164 24.46 -0.30 -4.61
C GLU A 164 24.28 0.70 -3.46
N GLN A 165 24.10 1.99 -3.77
CA GLN A 165 23.86 3.03 -2.75
C GLN A 165 22.46 2.93 -2.15
N LEU A 166 21.48 2.43 -2.92
CA LEU A 166 20.09 2.26 -2.50
C LEU A 166 19.89 1.14 -1.46
N GLU A 167 20.94 0.43 -1.08
CA GLU A 167 20.91 -0.53 0.03
C GLU A 167 20.82 0.15 1.39
N GLU A 168 21.38 1.34 1.49
CA GLU A 168 21.37 2.13 2.71
C GLU A 168 20.02 2.85 2.83
N LEU A 169 19.50 2.94 4.06
CA LEU A 169 18.26 3.68 4.31
C LEU A 169 18.43 5.17 3.99
N PHE A 170 19.57 5.73 4.35
CA PHE A 170 19.92 7.13 4.07
C PHE A 170 20.96 7.14 2.97
N VAL A 171 20.58 7.63 1.80
CA VAL A 171 21.49 7.81 0.68
C VAL A 171 22.14 9.17 0.86
N THR A 172 23.29 9.20 1.53
CA THR A 172 24.05 10.45 1.76
C THR A 172 25.43 10.42 1.12
N SER A 173 25.86 9.25 0.65
CA SER A 173 27.09 9.07 -0.08
C SER A 173 26.84 9.38 -1.55
N GLY A 174 27.72 10.17 -2.18
CA GLY A 174 27.56 10.57 -3.59
C GLY A 174 27.40 12.08 -3.77
N ALA A 175 26.76 12.47 -4.88
CA ALA A 175 26.46 13.87 -5.16
C ALA A 175 25.29 14.36 -4.29
N GLU A 176 25.22 15.67 -4.06
CA GLU A 176 24.11 16.28 -3.31
C GLU A 176 22.74 16.00 -3.97
N ALA A 177 22.71 15.96 -5.31
CA ALA A 177 21.53 15.58 -6.10
C ALA A 177 21.08 14.13 -5.93
N GLU A 178 21.93 13.23 -5.45
CA GLU A 178 21.60 11.82 -5.19
C GLU A 178 21.08 11.59 -3.76
N GLN A 179 21.04 12.66 -2.94
CA GLN A 179 20.65 12.53 -1.54
C GLN A 179 19.16 12.28 -1.38
N GLY A 180 18.83 11.41 -0.43
CA GLY A 180 17.46 11.03 -0.11
C GLY A 180 17.40 9.82 0.81
N ILE A 181 16.27 9.12 0.77
CA ILE A 181 16.09 7.86 1.48
C ILE A 181 15.82 6.72 0.50
N SER A 182 16.24 5.51 0.86
CA SER A 182 15.85 4.30 0.15
C SER A 182 15.11 3.32 1.05
N LEU A 183 13.91 2.96 0.64
CA LEU A 183 13.00 2.07 1.34
C LEU A 183 12.77 0.78 0.54
N PRO A 184 12.54 -0.36 1.21
CA PRO A 184 12.03 -1.54 0.54
C PRO A 184 10.58 -1.28 0.12
N PRO A 185 10.23 -1.43 -1.17
CA PRO A 185 8.86 -1.20 -1.61
C PRO A 185 7.93 -2.31 -1.11
N THR A 186 6.75 -1.92 -0.67
CA THR A 186 5.65 -2.79 -0.25
C THR A 186 5.26 -3.76 -1.36
N GLY A 187 5.24 -3.27 -2.59
CA GLY A 187 5.01 -4.02 -3.83
C GLY A 187 6.08 -5.05 -4.16
N GLY A 188 7.27 -4.98 -3.55
CA GLY A 188 8.39 -5.88 -3.86
C GLY A 188 8.06 -7.36 -3.64
N ARG A 189 7.45 -7.68 -2.49
CA ARG A 189 7.04 -9.07 -2.18
C ARG A 189 5.78 -9.49 -2.94
N LEU A 190 4.88 -8.56 -3.20
CA LEU A 190 3.68 -8.80 -4.01
C LEU A 190 4.09 -9.18 -5.44
N TYR A 191 5.05 -8.46 -6.02
CA TYR A 191 5.58 -8.75 -7.35
C TYR A 191 6.25 -10.13 -7.41
N THR A 192 7.08 -10.48 -6.43
CA THR A 192 7.67 -11.84 -6.36
C THR A 192 6.61 -12.94 -6.27
N GLU A 193 5.52 -12.72 -5.56
CA GLU A 193 4.43 -13.71 -5.48
C GLU A 193 3.66 -13.80 -6.79
N PHE A 194 3.42 -12.66 -7.46
CA PHE A 194 2.81 -12.59 -8.77
C PHE A 194 3.63 -13.38 -9.82
N GLU A 195 4.95 -13.17 -9.89
CA GLU A 195 5.84 -13.90 -10.79
C GLU A 195 5.82 -15.42 -10.54
N ARG A 196 5.74 -15.86 -9.29
CA ARG A 196 5.69 -17.30 -8.95
C ARG A 196 4.42 -17.99 -9.44
N THR A 197 3.33 -17.25 -9.54
CA THR A 197 2.04 -17.77 -9.99
C THR A 197 1.81 -17.62 -11.49
N LEU A 198 2.60 -16.76 -12.15
CA LEU A 198 2.45 -16.52 -13.58
C LEU A 198 2.80 -17.79 -14.37
N SER A 199 1.91 -18.19 -15.27
CA SER A 199 2.14 -19.30 -16.19
C SER A 199 2.85 -18.79 -17.44
N GLY A 200 4.12 -18.40 -17.32
CA GLY A 200 4.92 -17.84 -18.41
C GLY A 200 5.96 -16.84 -17.92
N GLU A 201 6.64 -16.20 -18.87
CA GLU A 201 7.47 -15.02 -18.59
C GLU A 201 6.59 -13.76 -18.65
N LEU A 202 6.95 -12.75 -17.86
CA LEU A 202 6.36 -11.42 -18.00
C LEU A 202 6.70 -10.84 -19.38
N ASP A 203 5.78 -10.05 -19.91
CA ASP A 203 6.01 -9.32 -21.16
C ASP A 203 6.65 -7.97 -20.83
N ASP A 204 7.65 -7.59 -21.62
CA ASP A 204 8.33 -6.28 -21.50
C ASP A 204 7.57 -5.19 -22.28
N ASP A 205 6.50 -5.55 -22.99
CA ASP A 205 5.58 -4.59 -23.60
C ASP A 205 4.71 -3.89 -22.52
N PRO A 206 4.68 -2.55 -22.46
CA PRO A 206 3.91 -1.81 -21.46
C PRO A 206 2.40 -2.14 -21.41
N HIS A 207 1.78 -2.47 -22.55
CA HIS A 207 0.35 -2.80 -22.59
C HIS A 207 0.06 -4.16 -21.98
N SER A 208 0.82 -5.17 -22.41
CA SER A 208 0.77 -6.50 -21.80
C SER A 208 1.07 -6.44 -20.30
N LEU A 209 2.09 -5.68 -19.91
CA LEU A 209 2.52 -5.51 -18.53
C LEU A 209 1.42 -4.89 -17.65
N ALA A 210 0.85 -3.76 -18.08
CA ALA A 210 -0.22 -3.10 -17.34
C ALA A 210 -1.43 -4.04 -17.17
N THR A 211 -1.80 -4.76 -18.22
CA THR A 211 -2.92 -5.71 -18.19
C THR A 211 -2.68 -6.84 -17.19
N GLN A 212 -1.46 -7.40 -17.17
CA GLN A 212 -1.11 -8.48 -16.25
C GLN A 212 -1.05 -8.01 -14.80
N LEU A 213 -0.44 -6.86 -14.52
CA LEU A 213 -0.35 -6.31 -13.16
C LEU A 213 -1.72 -5.91 -12.61
N THR A 214 -2.57 -5.30 -13.43
CA THR A 214 -3.93 -4.94 -13.01
C THR A 214 -4.83 -6.15 -12.78
N ALA A 215 -4.73 -7.19 -13.61
CA ALA A 215 -5.39 -8.46 -13.35
C ALA A 215 -4.90 -9.09 -12.03
N ALA A 216 -3.61 -9.02 -11.73
CA ALA A 216 -3.08 -9.48 -10.44
C ALA A 216 -3.66 -8.69 -9.26
N LEU A 217 -3.79 -7.36 -9.40
CA LEU A 217 -4.39 -6.50 -8.37
C LEU A 217 -5.84 -6.90 -8.05
N SER A 218 -6.69 -7.12 -9.06
CA SER A 218 -8.11 -7.42 -8.84
C SER A 218 -8.41 -8.90 -8.61
N GLU A 219 -7.75 -9.79 -9.33
CA GLU A 219 -8.08 -11.22 -9.35
C GLU A 219 -7.23 -12.06 -8.39
N GLN A 220 -5.92 -11.82 -8.33
CA GLN A 220 -5.02 -12.64 -7.52
C GLN A 220 -4.93 -12.16 -6.08
N PHE A 221 -4.73 -10.86 -5.89
CA PHE A 221 -4.51 -10.28 -4.57
C PHE A 221 -5.75 -9.63 -3.98
N GLU A 222 -6.80 -9.42 -4.79
CA GLU A 222 -8.05 -8.76 -4.38
C GLU A 222 -7.78 -7.42 -3.65
N LEU A 223 -6.79 -6.65 -4.13
CA LEU A 223 -6.41 -5.36 -3.57
C LEU A 223 -7.30 -4.21 -4.05
N VAL A 224 -8.03 -4.43 -5.13
CA VAL A 224 -8.94 -3.47 -5.77
C VAL A 224 -10.11 -4.24 -6.36
N ASP A 225 -11.28 -3.62 -6.48
CA ASP A 225 -12.43 -4.26 -7.11
C ASP A 225 -12.30 -4.30 -8.64
N ASP A 226 -11.82 -3.20 -9.22
CA ASP A 226 -11.72 -3.02 -10.67
C ASP A 226 -10.66 -1.96 -11.01
N THR A 227 -10.14 -2.02 -12.23
CA THR A 227 -9.19 -1.04 -12.76
C THR A 227 -9.50 -0.67 -14.21
N THR A 228 -9.15 0.55 -14.60
CA THR A 228 -9.19 0.98 -16.00
C THR A 228 -7.82 1.50 -16.41
N ILE A 229 -7.30 1.01 -17.53
CA ILE A 229 -5.94 1.27 -18.00
C ILE A 229 -5.98 2.18 -19.23
N GLU A 230 -5.12 3.20 -19.23
CA GLU A 230 -4.82 4.03 -20.38
C GLU A 230 -3.30 4.17 -20.51
N ILE A 231 -2.76 3.79 -21.67
CA ILE A 231 -1.32 3.91 -21.94
C ILE A 231 -1.10 4.96 -23.02
N ASN A 232 -0.11 5.81 -22.77
CA ASN A 232 0.35 6.81 -23.71
C ASN A 232 1.80 6.51 -24.10
N ASP A 233 1.97 5.94 -25.29
CA ASP A 233 3.28 5.57 -25.84
C ASP A 233 4.19 6.78 -26.11
N GLU A 234 3.61 7.93 -26.47
CA GLU A 234 4.36 9.15 -26.76
C GLU A 234 5.03 9.71 -25.50
N ASN A 235 4.27 9.75 -24.41
CA ASN A 235 4.72 10.25 -23.12
C ASN A 235 5.34 9.17 -22.23
N ARG A 236 5.33 7.90 -22.65
CA ARG A 236 5.82 6.75 -21.86
C ARG A 236 5.20 6.69 -20.47
N THR A 237 3.88 6.79 -20.44
CA THR A 237 3.10 6.74 -19.20
C THR A 237 1.98 5.71 -19.28
N ALA A 238 1.68 5.10 -18.14
CA ALA A 238 0.50 4.27 -17.92
C ALA A 238 -0.32 4.92 -16.81
N SER A 239 -1.58 5.25 -17.11
CA SER A 239 -2.55 5.76 -16.15
C SER A 239 -3.55 4.66 -15.81
N ILE A 240 -3.59 4.27 -14.55
CA ILE A 240 -4.45 3.20 -14.04
C ILE A 240 -5.42 3.82 -13.04
N ALA A 241 -6.70 3.85 -13.41
CA ALA A 241 -7.76 4.27 -12.50
C ALA A 241 -8.12 3.11 -11.55
N ILE A 242 -8.19 3.40 -10.26
CA ILE A 242 -8.37 2.42 -9.19
C ILE A 242 -9.74 2.58 -8.55
N ASN A 243 -10.46 1.47 -8.38
CA ASN A 243 -11.76 1.44 -7.72
C ASN A 243 -11.74 0.58 -6.45
N ASN A 244 -12.27 1.14 -5.38
CA ASN A 244 -12.42 0.54 -4.06
C ASN A 244 -11.15 -0.21 -3.58
N PRO A 245 -10.04 0.50 -3.31
CA PRO A 245 -8.82 -0.14 -2.80
C PRO A 245 -9.08 -0.79 -1.44
N ALA A 246 -8.47 -1.95 -1.23
CA ALA A 246 -8.62 -2.75 -0.01
C ALA A 246 -7.87 -2.17 1.21
N PHE A 247 -6.94 -1.24 0.97
CA PHE A 247 -6.14 -0.55 1.98
C PHE A 247 -6.32 0.95 1.79
N GLY A 248 -6.47 1.68 2.89
CA GLY A 248 -6.23 3.11 3.03
C GLY A 248 -6.59 4.04 1.87
N ASP A 249 -5.87 5.17 1.82
CA ASP A 249 -5.89 6.11 0.70
C ASP A 249 -4.73 5.78 -0.24
N ILE A 250 -4.98 5.71 -1.55
CA ILE A 250 -3.95 5.41 -2.56
C ILE A 250 -2.86 6.48 -2.66
N HIS A 251 -3.11 7.67 -2.12
CA HIS A 251 -2.14 8.78 -2.08
C HIS A 251 -1.08 8.63 -0.99
N GLN A 252 -1.27 7.69 -0.06
CA GLN A 252 -0.27 7.40 0.96
C GLN A 252 1.02 6.86 0.31
N LEU A 253 2.16 7.21 0.91
CA LEU A 253 3.46 6.77 0.44
C LEU A 253 3.49 5.24 0.32
N ASP A 254 4.01 4.76 -0.80
CA ASP A 254 4.22 3.33 -1.06
C ASP A 254 2.98 2.43 -0.89
N HIS A 255 1.78 2.99 -1.14
CA HIS A 255 0.53 2.25 -1.08
C HIS A 255 0.61 0.92 -1.87
N PRO A 256 0.13 -0.22 -1.33
CA PRO A 256 0.36 -1.55 -1.92
C PRO A 256 0.01 -1.66 -3.41
N VAL A 257 -1.08 -1.03 -3.83
CA VAL A 257 -1.53 -0.98 -5.24
C VAL A 257 -0.53 -0.19 -6.11
N VAL A 258 -0.13 0.99 -5.63
CA VAL A 258 0.80 1.90 -6.31
C VAL A 258 2.17 1.25 -6.43
N SER A 259 2.64 0.71 -5.30
CA SER A 259 3.93 0.05 -5.17
C SER A 259 4.04 -1.19 -6.05
N LEU A 260 2.99 -2.04 -6.14
CA LEU A 260 3.02 -3.20 -7.04
C LEU A 260 3.14 -2.79 -8.51
N LEU A 261 2.35 -1.80 -8.94
CA LEU A 261 2.43 -1.27 -10.31
C LEU A 261 3.84 -0.74 -10.58
N ALA A 262 4.35 0.10 -9.70
CA ALA A 262 5.65 0.75 -9.87
C ALA A 262 6.81 -0.26 -9.90
N VAL A 263 6.82 -1.24 -8.99
CA VAL A 263 7.82 -2.32 -8.99
C VAL A 263 7.72 -3.14 -10.27
N GLY A 264 6.51 -3.50 -10.71
CA GLY A 264 6.32 -4.26 -11.94
C GLY A 264 6.85 -3.53 -13.18
N PHE A 265 6.48 -2.25 -13.34
CA PHE A 265 7.02 -1.43 -14.43
C PHE A 265 8.54 -1.24 -14.33
N ALA A 266 9.08 -0.94 -13.15
CA ALA A 266 10.51 -0.75 -12.97
C ALA A 266 11.32 -2.01 -13.32
N THR A 267 10.89 -3.15 -12.79
CA THR A 267 11.58 -4.43 -12.94
C THR A 267 11.47 -4.97 -14.36
N SER A 268 10.28 -4.98 -14.97
CA SER A 268 10.12 -5.54 -16.33
C SER A 268 10.69 -4.64 -17.42
N LEU A 269 10.66 -3.31 -17.24
CA LEU A 269 11.28 -2.38 -18.20
C LEU A 269 12.78 -2.16 -17.93
N ASP A 270 13.32 -2.76 -16.88
CA ASP A 270 14.70 -2.61 -16.39
C ASP A 270 15.18 -1.15 -16.35
N ARG A 271 14.30 -0.25 -15.86
CA ARG A 271 14.63 1.17 -15.70
C ARG A 271 13.89 1.83 -14.55
N PRO A 272 14.41 2.93 -13.98
CA PRO A 272 13.69 3.69 -12.98
C PRO A 272 12.35 4.21 -13.51
N VAL A 273 11.34 4.20 -12.65
CA VAL A 273 10.01 4.77 -12.94
C VAL A 273 9.59 5.74 -11.84
N THR A 274 8.90 6.80 -12.21
CA THR A 274 8.24 7.70 -11.27
C THR A 274 6.76 7.42 -11.20
N VAL A 275 6.16 7.76 -10.06
CA VAL A 275 4.74 7.55 -9.84
C VAL A 275 4.11 8.82 -9.31
N ASP A 276 2.99 9.20 -9.92
CA ASP A 276 2.12 10.25 -9.45
C ASP A 276 0.73 9.67 -9.17
N THR A 277 0.06 10.18 -8.14
CA THR A 277 -1.30 9.79 -7.82
C THR A 277 -2.19 11.02 -7.75
N ARG A 278 -3.32 10.98 -8.46
CA ARG A 278 -4.28 12.08 -8.49
C ARG A 278 -5.70 11.64 -8.14
N ASN A 279 -6.43 12.54 -7.51
CA ASN A 279 -7.86 12.35 -7.27
C ASN A 279 -8.63 12.30 -8.61
N ASP A 280 -9.73 11.56 -8.63
CA ASP A 280 -10.69 11.54 -9.73
C ASP A 280 -12.11 11.51 -9.18
N ASP A 281 -13.06 12.13 -9.86
CA ASP A 281 -14.45 12.18 -9.37
C ASP A 281 -15.19 10.86 -9.55
N ARG A 282 -14.71 9.97 -10.45
CA ARG A 282 -15.37 8.71 -10.82
C ARG A 282 -14.74 7.48 -10.18
N PHE A 283 -13.49 7.60 -9.74
CA PHE A 283 -12.68 6.52 -9.19
C PHE A 283 -12.11 6.95 -7.84
N ASN A 284 -11.57 6.03 -7.04
CA ASN A 284 -10.88 6.40 -5.80
C ASN A 284 -9.60 7.19 -6.07
N GLY A 285 -9.00 6.99 -7.25
CA GLY A 285 -8.00 7.87 -7.83
C GLY A 285 -7.33 7.22 -9.03
N VAL A 286 -6.35 7.92 -9.60
CA VAL A 286 -5.60 7.47 -10.76
C VAL A 286 -4.12 7.45 -10.42
N VAL A 287 -3.49 6.30 -10.66
CA VAL A 287 -2.06 6.09 -10.53
C VAL A 287 -1.44 6.25 -11.90
N THR A 288 -0.52 7.19 -12.07
CA THR A 288 0.24 7.38 -13.30
C THR A 288 1.68 6.95 -13.08
N VAL A 289 2.11 5.89 -13.77
CA VAL A 289 3.49 5.43 -13.78
C VAL A 289 4.16 5.99 -15.03
N SER A 290 5.31 6.65 -14.86
CA SER A 290 6.13 7.19 -15.95
C SER A 290 7.48 6.49 -15.98
N TRP A 291 7.90 6.07 -17.17
CA TRP A 291 9.22 5.48 -17.39
C TRP A 291 10.01 6.27 -18.42
N ASP A 292 9.83 7.60 -18.46
CA ASP A 292 10.70 8.41 -19.29
C ASP A 292 12.12 8.52 -18.70
N THR A 293 13.07 8.99 -19.50
CA THR A 293 14.45 9.17 -19.03
C THR A 293 14.47 10.39 -18.11
N LEU A 294 14.74 10.18 -16.82
CA LEU A 294 14.96 11.27 -15.88
C LEU A 294 16.17 12.09 -16.35
N GLU A 295 15.96 13.39 -16.59
CA GLU A 295 17.04 14.31 -16.96
C GLU A 295 17.98 14.44 -15.76
N GLN A 296 19.15 13.79 -15.82
CA GLN A 296 20.13 13.89 -14.76
C GLN A 296 20.70 15.31 -14.73
N PRO A 297 20.74 15.98 -13.55
CA PRO A 297 21.44 17.25 -13.42
C PRO A 297 22.88 17.05 -13.87
N SER A 298 23.31 17.88 -14.81
CA SER A 298 24.66 17.77 -15.39
C SER A 298 25.67 17.87 -14.26
N ALA A 299 26.44 16.81 -14.05
CA ALA A 299 27.55 16.84 -13.11
C ALA A 299 28.52 17.95 -13.55
N GLU A 300 28.45 19.11 -12.91
CA GLU A 300 29.55 20.06 -12.94
C GLU A 300 30.73 19.35 -12.30
N SER A 301 31.56 18.77 -13.17
CA SER A 301 32.90 18.29 -12.87
C SER A 301 33.63 19.42 -12.17
N THR A 302 33.56 19.44 -10.84
CA THR A 302 34.38 20.28 -10.00
C THR A 302 35.80 19.75 -10.17
N GLY A 303 36.48 20.27 -11.19
CA GLY A 303 37.86 19.96 -11.51
C GLY A 303 38.73 20.38 -10.34
N VAL A 304 38.93 19.47 -9.38
CA VAL A 304 40.06 19.53 -8.47
C VAL A 304 41.28 19.28 -9.34
N THR A 305 41.82 20.39 -9.85
CA THR A 305 43.15 20.47 -10.45
C THR A 305 44.14 19.92 -9.43
N ALA A 306 44.54 18.67 -9.65
CA ALA A 306 45.70 18.08 -9.01
C ALA A 306 46.91 18.94 -9.39
N ARG A 307 47.28 19.83 -8.48
CA ARG A 307 48.47 20.67 -8.57
C ARG A 307 49.66 19.72 -8.67
N GLU A 308 50.26 19.66 -9.87
CA GLU A 308 51.54 19.02 -10.15
C GLU A 308 52.51 19.33 -9.01
N ARG A 309 53.00 18.27 -8.34
CA ARG A 309 54.21 18.35 -7.53
C ARG A 309 55.37 18.60 -8.48
N GLU A 310 55.66 19.87 -8.68
CA GLU A 310 56.91 20.37 -9.26
C GLU A 310 58.08 19.83 -8.40
N THR A 311 58.74 18.79 -8.89
CA THR A 311 59.98 18.27 -8.35
C THR A 311 61.10 19.26 -8.61
N THR A 312 61.46 20.02 -7.59
CA THR A 312 62.64 20.89 -7.55
C THR A 312 63.93 20.07 -7.81
N PRO A 313 64.82 20.49 -8.73
CA PRO A 313 66.12 19.85 -8.91
C PRO A 313 67.10 20.34 -7.83
N THR A 314 67.82 19.38 -7.25
CA THR A 314 68.96 19.58 -6.35
C THR A 314 70.09 20.36 -7.06
N PRO A 315 70.68 21.40 -6.45
CA PRO A 315 71.92 21.96 -6.97
C PRO A 315 73.14 21.24 -6.36
N GLU A 316 74.03 20.77 -7.24
CA GLU A 316 75.44 20.52 -6.91
C GLU A 316 76.16 21.84 -6.57
N ASN A 317 76.86 21.87 -5.42
CA ASN A 317 78.29 22.16 -5.24
C ASN A 317 78.62 22.89 -3.93
N SER A 318 79.33 22.20 -3.04
CA SER A 318 80.66 22.58 -2.51
C SER A 318 81.22 21.45 -1.64
#